data_AF-A0A1H2PJG3-F1
#
_entry.id   AF-A0A1H2PJG3-F1
#
_cell.length_a   1.000
_cell.length_b   1.000
_cell.length_c   1.000
_cell.angle_alpha   90.00
_cell.angle_beta   90.00
_cell.angle_gamma   90.00
#
_symmetry.space_group_name_H-M   'P 1'
#
loop_
_entity.id
_entity.type
_entity.pdbx_description
1 polymer ?
#
loop_
_entity_poly.entity_id
_entity_poly.type
_entity_poly.pdbx_seq_one_letter_code
_entity_poly.pdbx_strand_id
1 'polypeptide(L)'
;MMAATVDTRIATILQRATGLEPALLGPSAVRHALQARMQTRDICETGEYARVLAADAAELQALIEAVVVPETWFFRHPGAFTALLARLPQRIRRPGDGPLHILCAPCSTGEEAYSIAIALLDAGLAPEQFEIDARDISAAALAMARRGIYGNNAFRSHDLAFRARHFTPQDGGWRIDDRVRASVRFGVGNLVAREFGAGQRFDAIFCRNVLIYFPREVQLGVLNTLTQRLADDGLLFVGPAEGSLALAAGLRSLAEHGAFGFFRSSAAGALPRRTPFGGVRRDGVPNAGARLGGGQTATLSSARRSAALAAPGGAAQGALGRPAAAPAPRPPAGTAASLAPPRAGGAQTAAQNRRAESAVSAVSAVAMPKPGPASGPTASLSPGATAVAAAVRHATTLSDAGRLDAADAALGEALATYGPSADAFYLKGALADARGRADDALDCYRKALYLDANHRDTLLMLSARLEARGDRDGARRLLGRARRAEAQAGGGGQASGVEQ
;
A
#
# COMPACT_ATOMS: atom_id res chain seq x y z
N MET A 1 -7.82 26.41 22.03
CA MET A 1 -6.92 26.65 20.88
C MET A 1 -7.35 25.72 19.76
N MET A 2 -7.46 26.21 18.52
CA MET A 2 -7.77 25.34 17.38
C MET A 2 -6.58 24.40 17.12
N ALA A 3 -6.85 23.15 16.73
CA ALA A 3 -5.80 22.25 16.29
C ALA A 3 -5.09 22.89 15.09
N ALA A 4 -3.76 22.98 15.12
CA ALA A 4 -2.98 23.53 14.03
C ALA A 4 -3.09 22.60 12.81
N THR A 5 -4.00 22.93 11.90
CA THR A 5 -4.11 22.35 10.57
C THR A 5 -2.79 22.58 9.82
N VAL A 6 -2.34 21.59 9.05
CA VAL A 6 -1.17 21.74 8.17
C VAL A 6 -1.38 22.94 7.25
N ASP A 7 -0.38 23.81 7.12
CA ASP A 7 -0.44 25.00 6.26
C ASP A 7 -0.88 24.61 4.84
N THR A 8 -1.96 25.21 4.36
CA THR A 8 -2.59 24.86 3.07
C THR A 8 -1.60 24.96 1.90
N ARG A 9 -0.58 25.83 1.97
CA ARG A 9 0.46 25.95 0.96
C ARG A 9 1.35 24.71 0.93
N ILE A 10 1.80 24.25 2.11
CA ILE A 10 2.60 23.03 2.27
C ILE A 10 1.79 21.81 1.82
N ALA A 11 0.53 21.72 2.24
CA ALA A 11 -0.38 20.64 1.83
C ALA A 11 -0.54 20.60 0.29
N THR A 12 -0.73 21.76 -0.34
CA THR A 12 -0.84 21.89 -1.81
C THR A 12 0.47 21.48 -2.51
N ILE A 13 1.63 21.86 -1.98
CA ILE A 13 2.94 21.47 -2.54
C ILE A 13 3.12 19.95 -2.46
N LEU A 14 2.88 19.35 -1.30
CA LEU A 14 2.98 17.89 -1.10
C LEU A 14 2.00 17.13 -2.00
N GLN A 15 0.75 17.56 -2.08
CA GLN A 15 -0.26 16.93 -2.93
C GLN A 15 0.09 17.02 -4.41
N ARG A 16 0.63 18.15 -4.89
CA ARG A 16 1.12 18.28 -6.27
C ARG A 16 2.33 17.39 -6.55
N ALA A 17 3.26 17.28 -5.60
CA ALA A 17 4.47 16.50 -5.76
C ALA A 17 4.25 14.97 -5.69
N THR A 18 3.27 14.52 -4.89
CA THR A 18 3.10 13.09 -4.55
C THR A 18 1.74 12.49 -4.93
N GLY A 19 0.73 13.33 -5.18
CA GLY A 19 -0.68 12.93 -5.26
C GLY A 19 -1.36 12.69 -3.91
N LEU A 20 -0.60 12.55 -2.82
CA LEU A 20 -1.10 12.19 -1.49
C LEU A 20 -1.90 13.33 -0.87
N GLU A 21 -2.95 12.98 -0.13
CA GLU A 21 -3.73 13.91 0.68
C GLU A 21 -3.20 13.89 2.13
N PRO A 22 -2.59 14.99 2.64
CA PRO A 22 -2.09 15.07 4.01
C PRO A 22 -3.13 14.70 5.08
N ALA A 23 -4.41 14.98 4.86
CA ALA A 23 -5.47 14.60 5.79
C ALA A 23 -5.68 13.07 5.88
N LEU A 24 -5.42 12.32 4.79
CA LEU A 24 -5.58 10.87 4.74
C LEU A 24 -4.36 10.11 5.28
N LEU A 25 -3.17 10.70 5.19
CA LEU A 25 -1.92 10.15 5.75
C LEU A 25 -1.93 10.08 7.29
N GLY A 26 -2.68 10.98 7.94
CA GLY A 26 -2.75 11.10 9.39
C GLY A 26 -2.22 12.46 9.85
N PRO A 27 -3.09 13.39 10.30
CA PRO A 27 -2.69 14.77 10.62
C PRO A 27 -1.52 14.89 11.59
N SER A 28 -1.47 14.05 12.64
CA SER A 28 -0.34 14.05 13.60
C SER A 28 0.97 13.56 12.99
N ALA A 29 0.95 12.53 12.15
CA ALA A 29 2.16 12.05 11.47
C ALA A 29 2.74 13.12 10.53
N VAL A 30 1.90 13.75 9.71
CA VAL A 30 2.32 14.85 8.83
C VAL A 30 2.84 16.05 9.65
N ARG A 31 2.17 16.39 10.76
CA ARG A 31 2.58 17.49 11.65
C ARG A 31 3.96 17.24 12.26
N HIS A 32 4.23 16.02 12.74
CA HIS A 32 5.52 15.65 13.32
C HIS A 32 6.64 15.63 12.27
N ALA A 33 6.37 15.08 11.08
CA ALA A 33 7.31 15.11 9.96
C ALA A 33 7.68 16.55 9.56
N LEU A 34 6.68 17.42 9.41
CA LEU A 34 6.84 18.85 9.14
C LEU A 34 7.67 19.54 10.23
N GLN A 35 7.34 19.33 11.50
CA GLN A 35 8.07 19.91 12.64
C GLN A 35 9.54 19.47 12.67
N ALA A 36 9.83 18.19 12.46
CA ALA A 36 11.20 17.67 12.43
C ALA A 36 12.02 18.26 11.27
N ARG A 37 11.42 18.42 10.08
CA ARG A 37 12.07 19.08 8.94
C ARG A 37 12.32 20.57 9.19
N MET A 38 11.31 21.29 9.69
CA MET A 38 11.41 22.70 10.07
C MET A 38 12.53 22.95 11.09
N GLN A 39 12.62 22.11 12.13
CA GLN A 39 13.72 22.12 13.10
C GLN A 39 15.09 21.85 12.46
N THR A 40 15.17 20.90 11.52
CA THR A 40 16.41 20.59 10.77
C THR A 40 16.89 21.77 9.91
N ARG A 41 15.99 22.67 9.51
CA ARG A 41 16.30 23.88 8.71
C ARG A 41 16.36 25.17 9.54
N ASP A 42 16.16 25.09 10.86
CA ASP A 42 16.07 26.22 11.79
C ASP A 42 14.97 27.24 11.42
N ILE A 43 13.80 26.73 10.97
CA ILE A 43 12.66 27.55 10.53
C ILE A 43 11.49 27.38 11.50
N CYS A 44 11.02 28.48 12.09
CA CYS A 44 9.90 28.48 13.03
C CYS A 44 8.53 28.72 12.36
N GLU A 45 8.48 29.32 11.16
CA GLU A 45 7.23 29.68 10.48
C GLU A 45 6.90 28.78 9.28
N THR A 46 5.67 28.25 9.24
CA THR A 46 5.21 27.42 8.11
C THR A 46 5.17 28.18 6.79
N GLY A 47 4.92 29.50 6.82
CA GLY A 47 4.92 30.35 5.64
C GLY A 47 6.32 30.59 5.06
N GLU A 48 7.36 30.53 5.89
CA GLU A 48 8.75 30.50 5.42
C GLU A 48 9.12 29.14 4.86
N TYR A 49 8.81 28.07 5.59
CA TYR A 49 9.10 26.72 5.12
C TYR A 49 8.40 26.40 3.79
N ALA A 50 7.18 26.90 3.57
CA ALA A 50 6.48 26.82 2.29
C ALA A 50 7.22 27.53 1.13
N ARG A 51 7.93 28.63 1.39
CA ARG A 51 8.81 29.30 0.40
C ARG A 51 10.04 28.45 0.10
N VAL A 52 10.64 27.84 1.12
CA VAL A 52 11.80 26.93 0.96
C VAL A 52 11.40 25.70 0.13
N LEU A 53 10.30 25.02 0.46
CA LEU A 53 9.80 23.87 -0.31
C LEU A 53 9.51 24.17 -1.79
N ALA A 54 9.16 25.41 -2.12
CA ALA A 54 8.91 25.84 -3.50
C ALA A 54 10.21 26.14 -4.29
N ALA A 55 11.33 26.38 -3.61
CA ALA A 55 12.63 26.73 -4.20
C ALA A 55 13.68 25.61 -4.10
N ASP A 56 13.58 24.76 -3.09
CA ASP A 56 14.55 23.71 -2.74
C ASP A 56 13.91 22.32 -2.94
N ALA A 57 14.17 21.72 -4.11
CA ALA A 57 13.67 20.40 -4.46
C ALA A 57 14.23 19.28 -3.56
N ALA A 58 15.41 19.48 -2.94
CA ALA A 58 15.99 18.49 -2.04
C ALA A 58 15.28 18.51 -0.68
N GLU A 59 14.94 19.69 -0.16
CA GLU A 59 14.10 19.81 1.05
C GLU A 59 12.69 19.28 0.82
N LEU A 60 12.11 19.51 -0.37
CA LEU A 60 10.82 18.90 -0.74
C LEU A 60 10.90 17.36 -0.74
N GLN A 61 11.93 16.78 -1.34
CA GLN A 61 12.13 15.32 -1.33
C GLN A 61 12.32 14.81 0.12
N ALA A 62 13.07 15.51 0.97
CA ALA A 62 13.27 15.13 2.36
C ALA A 62 11.97 15.20 3.19
N LEU A 63 11.08 16.16 2.91
CA LEU A 63 9.74 16.19 3.52
C LEU A 63 8.85 15.04 3.02
N ILE A 64 8.90 14.71 1.71
CA ILE A 64 8.17 13.57 1.15
C ILE A 64 8.61 12.27 1.84
N GLU A 65 9.92 12.08 2.02
CA GLU A 65 10.48 10.90 2.71
C GLU A 65 10.10 10.83 4.19
N ALA A 66 9.93 11.97 4.87
CA ALA A 66 9.45 12.02 6.25
C ALA A 66 7.92 11.78 6.38
N VAL A 67 7.16 12.00 5.32
CA VAL A 67 5.67 11.95 5.31
C VAL A 67 5.11 10.64 4.73
N VAL A 68 5.82 10.01 3.79
CA VAL A 68 5.44 8.69 3.25
C VAL A 68 5.56 7.62 4.33
N VAL A 69 4.56 6.74 4.43
CA VAL A 69 4.48 5.69 5.47
C VAL A 69 5.07 4.37 4.95
N PRO A 70 6.26 3.93 5.41
CA PRO A 70 6.94 2.74 4.90
C PRO A 70 6.49 1.46 5.62
N GLU A 71 5.19 1.19 5.67
CA GLU A 71 4.64 -0.01 6.32
C GLU A 71 4.46 -1.16 5.32
N THR A 72 5.51 -1.97 5.18
CA THR A 72 5.54 -3.16 4.30
C THR A 72 6.19 -4.37 5.00
N TRP A 73 5.97 -5.57 4.46
CA TRP A 73 6.54 -6.83 4.95
C TRP A 73 6.39 -7.95 3.91
N PHE A 74 7.24 -8.97 4.01
CA PHE A 74 7.26 -10.11 3.11
C PHE A 74 5.96 -10.92 3.16
N PHE A 75 5.44 -11.27 1.98
CA PHE A 75 4.21 -12.03 1.77
C PHE A 75 2.95 -11.43 2.44
N ARG A 76 2.90 -10.09 2.55
CA ARG A 76 1.69 -9.35 2.95
C ARG A 76 0.49 -9.78 2.09
N HIS A 77 -0.62 -10.17 2.72
CA HIS A 77 -1.82 -10.74 2.07
C HIS A 77 -1.48 -11.89 1.09
N PRO A 78 -1.11 -13.09 1.58
CA PRO A 78 -0.48 -14.14 0.78
C PRO A 78 -1.32 -14.63 -0.42
N GLY A 79 -2.66 -14.53 -0.34
CA GLY A 79 -3.57 -14.93 -1.42
C GLY A 79 -3.33 -14.22 -2.75
N ALA A 80 -2.73 -13.02 -2.76
CA ALA A 80 -2.36 -12.32 -3.99
C ALA A 80 -1.28 -13.09 -4.78
N PHE A 81 -0.26 -13.59 -4.08
CA PHE A 81 0.79 -14.42 -4.67
C PHE A 81 0.23 -15.79 -5.07
N THR A 82 -0.59 -16.42 -4.24
CA THR A 82 -1.26 -17.68 -4.60
C THR A 82 -2.08 -17.56 -5.89
N ALA A 83 -2.83 -16.47 -6.06
CA ALA A 83 -3.61 -16.20 -7.26
C ALA A 83 -2.73 -15.86 -8.48
N LEU A 84 -1.61 -15.15 -8.30
CA LEU A 84 -0.61 -14.97 -9.35
C LEU A 84 -0.09 -16.33 -9.84
N LEU A 85 0.38 -17.19 -8.92
CA LEU A 85 0.89 -18.52 -9.23
C LEU A 85 -0.16 -19.42 -9.89
N ALA A 86 -1.40 -19.41 -9.41
CA ALA A 86 -2.50 -20.19 -9.98
C ALA A 86 -2.83 -19.80 -11.44
N ARG A 87 -2.50 -18.58 -11.86
CA ARG A 87 -2.67 -18.12 -13.25
C ARG A 87 -1.38 -18.17 -14.08
N LEU A 88 -0.23 -18.51 -13.49
CA LEU A 88 1.02 -18.68 -14.25
C LEU A 88 0.89 -19.73 -15.37
N PRO A 89 0.26 -20.92 -15.21
CA PRO A 89 0.21 -21.90 -16.31
C PRO A 89 -0.49 -21.41 -17.58
N GLN A 90 -1.35 -20.38 -17.47
CA GLN A 90 -2.00 -19.71 -18.61
C GLN A 90 -1.11 -18.64 -19.26
N ARG A 91 0.00 -18.28 -18.60
CA ARG A 91 0.95 -17.20 -18.94
C ARG A 91 2.40 -17.67 -19.08
N ILE A 92 2.74 -18.93 -18.79
CA ILE A 92 4.10 -19.44 -18.99
C ILE A 92 4.39 -19.36 -20.48
N ARG A 93 5.12 -18.30 -20.81
CA ARG A 93 5.61 -17.96 -22.14
C ARG A 93 6.48 -19.10 -22.63
N ARG A 94 6.22 -19.58 -23.84
CA ARG A 94 7.04 -20.63 -24.47
C ARG A 94 8.45 -20.06 -24.71
N PRO A 95 9.48 -20.91 -24.83
CA PRO A 95 10.80 -20.45 -25.27
C PRO A 95 10.68 -19.65 -26.59
N GLY A 96 10.91 -18.33 -26.51
CA GLY A 96 10.71 -17.37 -27.62
C GLY A 96 9.67 -16.27 -27.37
N ASP A 97 8.70 -16.45 -26.47
CA ASP A 97 7.62 -15.48 -26.21
C ASP A 97 8.04 -14.28 -25.33
N GLY A 98 9.29 -14.24 -24.87
CA GLY A 98 9.84 -13.22 -23.96
C GLY A 98 9.55 -13.45 -22.47
N PRO A 99 10.05 -12.58 -21.57
CA PRO A 99 9.79 -12.69 -20.13
C PRO A 99 8.38 -12.19 -19.76
N LEU A 100 7.90 -12.61 -18.59
CA LEU A 100 6.76 -11.99 -17.90
C LEU A 100 7.17 -10.64 -17.33
N HIS A 101 6.46 -9.57 -17.66
CA HIS A 101 6.72 -8.24 -17.10
C HIS A 101 5.75 -7.94 -15.96
N ILE A 102 6.28 -7.70 -14.77
CA ILE A 102 5.49 -7.43 -13.56
C ILE A 102 5.86 -6.06 -13.01
N LEU A 103 4.86 -5.28 -12.62
CA LEU A 103 5.03 -3.98 -11.96
C LEU A 103 4.67 -4.09 -10.48
N CYS A 104 5.51 -3.57 -9.59
CA CYS A 104 5.22 -3.38 -8.16
C CYS A 104 5.39 -1.90 -7.81
N ALA A 105 4.28 -1.20 -7.50
CA ALA A 105 4.28 0.24 -7.29
C ALA A 105 3.13 0.70 -6.36
N PRO A 106 3.41 1.26 -5.17
CA PRO A 106 4.73 1.44 -4.56
C PRO A 106 5.36 0.09 -4.18
N CYS A 107 6.69 0.01 -4.23
CA CYS A 107 7.45 -1.13 -3.71
C CYS A 107 8.03 -0.89 -2.32
N SER A 108 8.02 0.35 -1.82
CA SER A 108 8.57 0.78 -0.53
C SER A 108 10.00 0.27 -0.33
N THR A 109 10.32 -0.35 0.81
CA THR A 109 11.62 -0.95 1.10
C THR A 109 11.88 -2.30 0.41
N GLY A 110 11.04 -2.69 -0.56
CA GLY A 110 11.29 -3.78 -1.51
C GLY A 110 10.66 -5.13 -1.16
N GLU A 111 10.13 -5.31 0.05
CA GLU A 111 9.59 -6.60 0.52
C GLU A 111 8.51 -7.18 -0.40
N GLU A 112 7.63 -6.36 -0.97
CA GLU A 112 6.59 -6.84 -1.88
C GLU A 112 7.19 -7.32 -3.22
N ALA A 113 8.04 -6.51 -3.86
CA ALA A 113 8.69 -6.86 -5.11
C ALA A 113 9.55 -8.13 -4.97
N TYR A 114 10.25 -8.29 -3.85
CA TYR A 114 10.97 -9.52 -3.55
C TYR A 114 10.07 -10.69 -3.16
N SER A 115 8.91 -10.48 -2.55
CA SER A 115 7.92 -11.56 -2.34
C SER A 115 7.37 -12.09 -3.66
N ILE A 116 7.18 -11.22 -4.66
CA ILE A 116 6.84 -11.63 -6.03
C ILE A 116 7.98 -12.48 -6.60
N ALA A 117 9.23 -11.99 -6.55
CA ALA A 117 10.39 -12.71 -7.07
C ALA A 117 10.54 -14.11 -6.43
N ILE A 118 10.49 -14.19 -5.09
CA ILE A 118 10.57 -15.46 -4.35
C ILE A 118 9.44 -16.41 -4.77
N ALA A 119 8.19 -15.93 -4.88
CA ALA A 119 7.06 -16.77 -5.27
C ALA A 119 7.25 -17.41 -6.67
N LEU A 120 7.79 -16.65 -7.63
CA LEU A 120 8.06 -17.14 -8.98
C LEU A 120 9.21 -18.15 -9.02
N LEU A 121 10.29 -17.87 -8.26
CA LEU A 121 11.46 -18.77 -8.16
C LEU A 121 11.12 -20.08 -7.42
N ASP A 122 10.34 -20.02 -6.34
CA ASP A 122 9.83 -21.20 -5.62
C ASP A 122 8.82 -22.00 -6.48
N ALA A 123 8.11 -21.35 -7.40
CA ALA A 123 7.27 -22.00 -8.41
C ALA A 123 8.06 -22.61 -9.59
N GLY A 124 9.39 -22.52 -9.57
CA GLY A 124 10.29 -23.16 -10.54
C GLY A 124 10.60 -22.34 -11.79
N LEU A 125 10.23 -21.05 -11.85
CA LEU A 125 10.64 -20.18 -12.97
C LEU A 125 12.13 -19.86 -12.87
N ALA A 126 12.82 -19.87 -14.01
CA ALA A 126 14.17 -19.35 -14.14
C ALA A 126 14.14 -17.80 -14.10
N PRO A 127 15.19 -17.13 -13.58
CA PRO A 127 15.24 -15.66 -13.48
C PRO A 127 15.01 -14.93 -14.81
N GLU A 128 15.35 -15.54 -15.94
CA GLU A 128 15.23 -14.98 -17.28
C GLU A 128 13.80 -15.04 -17.83
N GLN A 129 12.89 -15.77 -17.17
CA GLN A 129 11.49 -15.90 -17.57
C GLN A 129 10.61 -14.76 -17.04
N PHE A 130 11.12 -13.87 -16.19
CA PHE A 130 10.35 -12.75 -15.64
C PHE A 130 11.23 -11.54 -15.27
N GLU A 131 10.64 -10.35 -15.38
CA GLU A 131 11.23 -9.10 -14.92
C GLU A 131 10.25 -8.38 -13.99
N ILE A 132 10.72 -7.94 -12.81
CA ILE A 132 9.93 -7.15 -11.89
C ILE A 132 10.45 -5.71 -11.91
N ASP A 133 9.64 -4.79 -12.44
CA ASP A 133 9.87 -3.34 -12.33
C ASP A 133 9.26 -2.83 -11.02
N ALA A 134 10.12 -2.37 -10.11
CA ALA A 134 9.75 -1.95 -8.76
C ALA A 134 9.91 -0.42 -8.64
N ARG A 135 8.80 0.28 -8.41
CA ARG A 135 8.74 1.74 -8.41
C ARG A 135 8.33 2.28 -7.04
N ASP A 136 8.95 3.37 -6.63
CA ASP A 136 8.53 4.15 -5.46
C ASP A 136 8.88 5.63 -5.64
N ILE A 137 8.27 6.49 -4.83
CA ILE A 137 8.59 7.93 -4.79
C ILE A 137 9.72 8.23 -3.79
N SER A 138 9.94 7.37 -2.79
CA SER A 138 11.01 7.50 -1.80
C SER A 138 12.33 6.95 -2.34
N ALA A 139 13.31 7.82 -2.57
CA ALA A 139 14.66 7.42 -2.95
C ALA A 139 15.35 6.67 -1.80
N ALA A 140 15.12 7.10 -0.55
CA ALA A 140 15.57 6.40 0.65
C ALA A 140 15.06 4.95 0.74
N ALA A 141 13.75 4.72 0.54
CA ALA A 141 13.18 3.37 0.58
C ALA A 141 13.75 2.46 -0.53
N LEU A 142 13.93 3.01 -1.74
CA LEU A 142 14.57 2.30 -2.86
C LEU A 142 16.06 1.99 -2.59
N ALA A 143 16.77 2.83 -1.83
CA ALA A 143 18.14 2.55 -1.41
C ALA A 143 18.19 1.38 -0.41
N MET A 144 17.25 1.32 0.55
CA MET A 144 17.08 0.18 1.45
C MET A 144 16.73 -1.11 0.68
N ALA A 145 15.83 -1.02 -0.30
CA ALA A 145 15.44 -2.15 -1.16
C ALA A 145 16.62 -2.74 -1.95
N ARG A 146 17.44 -1.88 -2.58
CA ARG A 146 18.67 -2.30 -3.28
C ARG A 146 19.73 -2.88 -2.35
N ARG A 147 19.84 -2.36 -1.12
CA ARG A 147 20.70 -2.93 -0.07
C ARG A 147 20.24 -4.35 0.30
N GLY A 148 18.93 -4.59 0.35
CA GLY A 148 18.34 -5.91 0.51
C GLY A 148 18.61 -6.56 1.88
N ILE A 149 18.83 -5.74 2.92
CA ILE A 149 19.08 -6.20 4.29
C ILE A 149 17.89 -5.83 5.16
N TYR A 150 17.24 -6.85 5.73
CA TYR A 150 15.95 -6.75 6.40
C TYR A 150 16.05 -7.17 7.86
N GLY A 151 15.67 -6.25 8.75
CA GLY A 151 15.52 -6.56 10.17
C GLY A 151 14.31 -7.47 10.43
N ASN A 152 14.17 -7.95 11.67
CA ASN A 152 13.08 -8.84 12.05
C ASN A 152 11.69 -8.30 11.65
N ASN A 153 11.49 -6.98 11.63
CA ASN A 153 10.23 -6.32 11.28
C ASN A 153 9.67 -6.63 9.88
N ALA A 154 10.50 -7.00 8.90
CA ALA A 154 10.07 -7.37 7.55
C ALA A 154 9.37 -8.75 7.46
N PHE A 155 9.58 -9.64 8.43
CA PHE A 155 9.12 -11.04 8.39
C PHE A 155 7.82 -11.25 9.21
N ARG A 156 6.69 -10.60 8.85
CA ARG A 156 5.47 -10.55 9.73
C ARG A 156 4.52 -11.74 9.55
N SER A 157 4.77 -12.57 8.55
CA SER A 157 3.92 -13.73 8.19
C SER A 157 4.19 -14.94 9.10
N HIS A 158 3.16 -15.75 9.34
CA HIS A 158 3.26 -16.98 10.15
C HIS A 158 4.18 -18.03 9.53
N ASP A 159 4.15 -18.17 8.19
CA ASP A 159 5.12 -18.96 7.45
C ASP A 159 6.38 -18.10 7.17
N LEU A 160 7.52 -18.58 7.67
CA LEU A 160 8.85 -18.00 7.44
C LEU A 160 9.81 -19.00 6.77
N ALA A 161 9.31 -20.11 6.22
CA ALA A 161 10.14 -21.11 5.54
C ALA A 161 10.89 -20.53 4.34
N PHE A 162 10.30 -19.53 3.65
CA PHE A 162 10.96 -18.79 2.58
C PHE A 162 12.22 -18.05 3.07
N ARG A 163 12.26 -17.59 4.33
CA ARG A 163 13.43 -16.88 4.88
C ARG A 163 14.64 -17.81 4.95
N ALA A 164 14.43 -19.07 5.33
CA ALA A 164 15.49 -20.08 5.40
C ALA A 164 16.00 -20.52 4.01
N ARG A 165 15.24 -20.27 2.93
CA ARG A 165 15.61 -20.62 1.55
C ARG A 165 16.29 -19.50 0.76
N HIS A 166 15.95 -18.24 1.06
CA HIS A 166 16.27 -17.07 0.21
C HIS A 166 17.00 -15.93 0.93
N PHE A 167 17.44 -16.15 2.17
CA PHE A 167 18.14 -15.14 2.96
C PHE A 167 19.31 -15.73 3.75
N THR A 168 20.37 -14.94 3.85
CA THR A 168 21.55 -15.21 4.67
C THR A 168 21.57 -14.28 5.90
N PRO A 169 21.92 -14.76 7.11
CA PRO A 169 22.13 -13.89 8.27
C PRO A 169 23.25 -12.86 8.00
N GLN A 170 23.05 -11.62 8.43
CA GLN A 170 24.07 -10.56 8.39
C GLN A 170 23.91 -9.60 9.58
N ASP A 171 24.96 -8.86 9.94
CA ASP A 171 24.88 -7.77 10.91
C ASP A 171 23.70 -6.83 10.62
N GLY A 172 22.81 -6.70 11.61
CA GLY A 172 21.58 -5.90 11.51
C GLY A 172 20.36 -6.61 10.90
N GLY A 173 20.45 -7.87 10.47
CA GLY A 173 19.28 -8.65 10.06
C GLY A 173 19.56 -9.81 9.10
N TRP A 174 18.83 -9.82 7.98
CA TRP A 174 18.84 -10.89 6.99
C TRP A 174 19.04 -10.28 5.61
N ARG A 175 20.11 -10.67 4.91
CA ARG A 175 20.38 -10.26 3.53
C ARG A 175 19.64 -11.18 2.58
N ILE A 176 18.89 -10.62 1.65
CA ILE A 176 18.25 -11.40 0.58
C ILE A 176 19.28 -11.90 -0.43
N ASP A 177 19.06 -13.11 -0.95
CA ASP A 177 20.00 -13.75 -1.87
C ASP A 177 20.11 -13.02 -3.21
N ASP A 178 21.33 -13.02 -3.77
CA ASP A 178 21.64 -12.26 -4.99
C ASP A 178 20.84 -12.71 -6.21
N ARG A 179 20.45 -14.00 -6.27
CA ARG A 179 19.54 -14.53 -7.30
C ARG A 179 18.18 -13.83 -7.28
N VAL A 180 17.60 -13.64 -6.10
CA VAL A 180 16.31 -12.96 -5.93
C VAL A 180 16.47 -11.46 -6.19
N ARG A 181 17.59 -10.89 -5.73
CA ARG A 181 17.92 -9.47 -5.93
C ARG A 181 18.06 -9.09 -7.40
N ALA A 182 18.67 -9.94 -8.21
CA ALA A 182 18.87 -9.72 -9.64
C ALA A 182 17.55 -9.66 -10.44
N SER A 183 16.49 -10.34 -9.99
CA SER A 183 15.19 -10.36 -10.67
C SER A 183 14.34 -9.08 -10.50
N VAL A 184 14.81 -8.09 -9.70
CA VAL A 184 14.04 -6.88 -9.39
C VAL A 184 14.79 -5.61 -9.77
N ARG A 185 14.18 -4.80 -10.64
CA ARG A 185 14.70 -3.50 -11.09
C ARG A 185 14.04 -2.37 -10.32
N PHE A 186 14.76 -1.80 -9.36
CA PHE A 186 14.29 -0.66 -8.56
C PHE A 186 14.55 0.69 -9.25
N GLY A 187 13.52 1.54 -9.35
CA GLY A 187 13.65 2.90 -9.86
C GLY A 187 12.67 3.87 -9.21
N VAL A 188 13.00 5.17 -9.22
CA VAL A 188 12.05 6.20 -8.79
C VAL A 188 10.89 6.25 -9.78
N GLY A 189 9.67 6.47 -9.28
CA GLY A 189 8.47 6.63 -10.10
C GLY A 189 7.28 7.11 -9.28
N ASN A 190 6.60 8.15 -9.76
CA ASN A 190 5.41 8.69 -9.15
C ASN A 190 4.15 8.14 -9.84
N LEU A 191 3.25 7.50 -9.08
CA LEU A 191 2.01 6.90 -9.58
C LEU A 191 1.07 7.91 -10.27
N VAL A 192 1.11 9.20 -9.91
CA VAL A 192 0.26 10.23 -10.53
C VAL A 192 0.84 10.86 -11.81
N ALA A 193 2.08 10.49 -12.19
CA ALA A 193 2.68 10.94 -13.44
C ALA A 193 1.96 10.29 -14.65
N ARG A 194 1.71 11.06 -15.72
CA ARG A 194 0.91 10.58 -16.88
C ARG A 194 1.68 9.54 -17.70
N GLU A 195 2.99 9.68 -17.70
CA GLU A 195 4.00 8.84 -18.30
C GLU A 195 4.36 7.61 -17.45
N PHE A 196 3.75 7.42 -16.27
CA PHE A 196 4.03 6.28 -15.41
C PHE A 196 3.79 4.95 -16.15
N GLY A 197 4.82 4.09 -16.15
CA GLY A 197 4.84 2.81 -16.89
C GLY A 197 4.64 2.93 -18.41
N ALA A 198 4.84 4.11 -19.02
CA ALA A 198 4.67 4.29 -20.46
C ALA A 198 5.62 3.39 -21.28
N GLY A 199 5.18 3.00 -22.49
CA GLY A 199 5.93 2.11 -23.39
C GLY A 199 5.81 0.62 -23.07
N GLN A 200 5.57 0.23 -21.82
CA GLN A 200 5.49 -1.16 -21.39
C GLN A 200 4.04 -1.70 -21.34
N ARG A 201 3.89 -3.02 -21.42
CA ARG A 201 2.71 -3.76 -20.95
C ARG A 201 3.13 -4.75 -19.88
N PHE A 202 2.27 -4.94 -18.87
CA PHE A 202 2.53 -5.79 -17.72
C PHE A 202 1.53 -6.94 -17.64
N ASP A 203 2.03 -8.16 -17.51
CA ASP A 203 1.23 -9.37 -17.30
C ASP A 203 0.59 -9.37 -15.90
N ALA A 204 1.26 -8.75 -14.92
CA ALA A 204 0.70 -8.44 -13.60
C ALA A 204 1.15 -7.07 -13.07
N ILE A 205 0.26 -6.38 -12.35
CA ILE A 205 0.53 -5.13 -11.64
C ILE A 205 0.12 -5.29 -10.19
N PHE A 206 1.00 -4.95 -9.26
CA PHE A 206 0.75 -4.86 -7.83
C PHE A 206 0.76 -3.37 -7.46
N CYS A 207 -0.40 -2.83 -7.08
CA CYS A 207 -0.57 -1.46 -6.59
C CYS A 207 -1.45 -1.50 -5.34
N ARG A 208 -0.80 -1.65 -4.18
CA ARG A 208 -1.43 -2.15 -2.96
C ARG A 208 -1.14 -1.22 -1.79
N ASN A 209 -2.16 -0.95 -1.00
CA ASN A 209 -2.08 -0.19 0.25
C ASN A 209 -1.53 1.25 0.10
N VAL A 210 -1.81 1.89 -1.04
CA VAL A 210 -1.36 3.25 -1.37
C VAL A 210 -2.50 4.18 -1.78
N LEU A 211 -3.50 3.65 -2.50
CA LEU A 211 -4.60 4.43 -3.05
C LEU A 211 -5.46 5.01 -1.92
N ILE A 212 -5.47 4.35 -0.75
CA ILE A 212 -6.09 4.84 0.48
C ILE A 212 -5.61 6.23 0.94
N TYR A 213 -4.45 6.69 0.48
CA TYR A 213 -3.89 8.01 0.81
C TYR A 213 -4.14 9.06 -0.28
N PHE A 214 -4.74 8.69 -1.41
CA PHE A 214 -5.06 9.59 -2.51
C PHE A 214 -6.52 10.09 -2.44
N PRO A 215 -6.82 11.33 -2.88
CA PRO A 215 -8.18 11.78 -3.19
C PRO A 215 -8.86 10.88 -4.23
N ARG A 216 -10.21 10.86 -4.27
CA ARG A 216 -10.98 9.89 -5.08
C ARG A 216 -10.73 10.04 -6.59
N GLU A 217 -10.58 11.26 -7.07
CA GLU A 217 -10.24 11.60 -8.44
C GLU A 217 -8.83 11.13 -8.81
N VAL A 218 -7.88 11.25 -7.88
CA VAL A 218 -6.50 10.75 -8.04
C VAL A 218 -6.47 9.21 -8.04
N GLN A 219 -7.20 8.56 -7.13
CA GLN A 219 -7.37 7.09 -7.09
C GLN A 219 -7.84 6.54 -8.44
N LEU A 220 -8.89 7.15 -9.02
CA LEU A 220 -9.44 6.74 -10.32
C LEU A 220 -8.47 7.05 -11.47
N GLY A 221 -7.77 8.18 -11.43
CA GLY A 221 -6.72 8.53 -12.39
C GLY A 221 -5.59 7.49 -12.43
N VAL A 222 -5.05 7.14 -11.26
CA VAL A 222 -4.00 6.11 -11.11
C VAL A 222 -4.50 4.74 -11.60
N LEU A 223 -5.70 4.30 -11.18
CA LEU A 223 -6.26 3.02 -11.63
C LEU A 223 -6.49 2.95 -13.14
N ASN A 224 -6.94 4.05 -13.75
CA ASN A 224 -7.10 4.13 -15.21
C ASN A 224 -5.74 4.04 -15.92
N THR A 225 -4.72 4.75 -15.45
CA THR A 225 -3.35 4.66 -15.99
C THR A 225 -2.81 3.23 -15.90
N LEU A 226 -2.89 2.60 -14.71
CA LEU A 226 -2.42 1.22 -14.52
C LEU A 226 -3.20 0.22 -15.38
N THR A 227 -4.51 0.36 -15.49
CA THR A 227 -5.36 -0.49 -16.35
C THR A 227 -4.98 -0.39 -17.83
N GLN A 228 -4.56 0.80 -18.30
CA GLN A 228 -4.03 0.99 -19.67
C GLN A 228 -2.62 0.40 -19.89
N ARG A 229 -1.85 0.12 -18.83
CA ARG A 229 -0.55 -0.57 -18.91
C ARG A 229 -0.67 -2.09 -18.70
N LEU A 230 -1.81 -2.56 -18.20
CA LEU A 230 -2.07 -3.98 -18.03
C LEU A 230 -2.17 -4.69 -19.40
N ALA A 231 -1.67 -5.92 -19.51
CA ALA A 231 -1.93 -6.80 -20.66
C ALA A 231 -3.44 -7.07 -20.83
N ASP A 232 -3.88 -7.56 -21.99
CA ASP A 232 -5.32 -7.75 -22.28
C ASP A 232 -5.97 -8.81 -21.40
N ASP A 233 -5.21 -9.82 -21.02
CA ASP A 233 -5.57 -10.85 -20.05
C ASP A 233 -4.98 -10.59 -18.65
N GLY A 234 -4.21 -9.51 -18.45
CA GLY A 234 -3.36 -9.27 -17.28
C GLY A 234 -4.10 -9.10 -15.94
N LEU A 235 -3.36 -9.22 -14.84
CA LEU A 235 -3.88 -9.15 -13.46
C LEU A 235 -3.45 -7.87 -12.72
N LEU A 236 -4.40 -7.13 -12.14
CA LEU A 236 -4.15 -6.04 -11.20
C LEU A 236 -4.46 -6.50 -9.77
N PHE A 237 -3.47 -6.48 -8.88
CA PHE A 237 -3.63 -6.73 -7.45
C PHE A 237 -3.65 -5.43 -6.68
N VAL A 238 -4.69 -5.23 -5.86
CA VAL A 238 -4.84 -4.08 -4.96
C VAL A 238 -4.95 -4.52 -3.50
N GLY A 239 -4.85 -3.58 -2.56
CA GLY A 239 -4.99 -3.85 -1.14
C GLY A 239 -6.46 -4.12 -0.74
N PRO A 240 -6.71 -4.72 0.44
CA PRO A 240 -8.06 -5.11 0.86
C PRO A 240 -9.08 -3.95 0.92
N ALA A 241 -8.62 -2.74 1.25
CA ALA A 241 -9.45 -1.54 1.31
C ALA A 241 -9.73 -0.91 -0.08
N GLU A 242 -9.05 -1.37 -1.13
CA GLU A 242 -8.99 -0.73 -2.45
C GLU A 242 -9.80 -1.50 -3.51
N GLY A 243 -10.24 -2.73 -3.21
CA GLY A 243 -10.98 -3.57 -4.16
C GLY A 243 -12.29 -2.96 -4.67
N SER A 244 -12.96 -2.11 -3.87
CA SER A 244 -14.15 -1.37 -4.32
C SER A 244 -13.85 -0.30 -5.37
N LEU A 245 -12.62 0.23 -5.39
CA LEU A 245 -12.15 1.15 -6.43
C LEU A 245 -11.92 0.41 -7.76
N ALA A 246 -11.31 -0.78 -7.71
CA ALA A 246 -11.09 -1.62 -8.88
C ALA A 246 -12.41 -2.05 -9.55
N LEU A 247 -13.43 -2.43 -8.75
CA LEU A 247 -14.78 -2.70 -9.25
C LEU A 247 -15.43 -1.45 -9.86
N ALA A 248 -15.29 -0.28 -9.23
CA ALA A 248 -15.82 0.99 -9.75
C ALA A 248 -15.12 1.44 -11.05
N ALA A 249 -13.88 1.00 -11.28
CA ALA A 249 -13.15 1.19 -12.54
C ALA A 249 -13.54 0.16 -13.64
N GLY A 250 -14.56 -0.67 -13.42
CA GLY A 250 -15.07 -1.64 -14.40
C GLY A 250 -14.25 -2.94 -14.50
N LEU A 251 -13.30 -3.17 -13.59
CA LEU A 251 -12.56 -4.43 -13.52
C LEU A 251 -13.40 -5.53 -12.84
N ARG A 252 -13.13 -6.78 -13.21
CA ARG A 252 -13.77 -7.95 -12.60
C ARG A 252 -12.85 -8.56 -11.56
N SER A 253 -13.38 -8.88 -10.39
CA SER A 253 -12.65 -9.61 -9.35
C SER A 253 -12.29 -11.02 -9.80
N LEU A 254 -11.10 -11.46 -9.43
CA LEU A 254 -10.77 -12.88 -9.31
C LEU A 254 -11.70 -13.54 -8.26
N ALA A 255 -11.92 -14.84 -8.39
CA ALA A 255 -12.78 -15.62 -7.48
C ALA A 255 -11.99 -16.13 -6.26
N GLU A 256 -10.67 -16.12 -6.36
CA GLU A 256 -9.68 -16.53 -5.39
C GLU A 256 -9.77 -15.66 -4.12
N HIS A 257 -10.21 -16.26 -3.01
CA HIS A 257 -10.49 -15.54 -1.76
C HIS A 257 -9.23 -14.88 -1.17
N GLY A 258 -9.36 -13.64 -0.70
CA GLY A 258 -8.25 -12.88 -0.12
C GLY A 258 -7.15 -12.47 -1.10
N ALA A 259 -7.29 -12.74 -2.40
CA ALA A 259 -6.30 -12.36 -3.41
C ALA A 259 -6.35 -10.87 -3.77
N PHE A 260 -7.53 -10.26 -3.73
CA PHE A 260 -7.77 -8.86 -4.18
C PHE A 260 -7.18 -8.56 -5.57
N GLY A 261 -7.16 -9.59 -6.43
CA GLY A 261 -6.77 -9.51 -7.83
C GLY A 261 -7.98 -9.24 -8.73
N PHE A 262 -7.73 -8.52 -9.81
CA PHE A 262 -8.72 -8.04 -10.76
C PHE A 262 -8.20 -8.17 -12.19
N PHE A 263 -9.10 -8.26 -13.17
CA PHE A 263 -8.76 -8.34 -14.59
C PHE A 263 -9.72 -7.51 -15.43
N ARG A 264 -9.31 -7.13 -16.65
CA ARG A 264 -10.17 -6.38 -17.57
C ARG A 264 -11.36 -7.25 -18.01
N SER A 265 -12.57 -6.70 -17.92
CA SER A 265 -13.71 -7.32 -18.58
C SER A 265 -13.56 -7.12 -20.09
N SER A 266 -13.25 -8.18 -20.84
CA SER A 266 -13.18 -8.09 -22.31
C SER A 266 -14.53 -7.65 -22.86
N ALA A 267 -14.56 -6.57 -23.66
CA ALA A 267 -15.77 -6.14 -24.37
C ALA A 267 -16.17 -7.08 -25.53
N ALA A 268 -15.33 -8.07 -25.86
CA ALA A 268 -15.56 -9.08 -26.88
C ALA A 268 -15.34 -10.48 -26.28
N GLY A 269 -16.40 -11.06 -25.72
CA GLY A 269 -16.31 -12.35 -25.02
C GLY A 269 -17.59 -12.67 -24.27
N ALA A 270 -18.67 -12.96 -24.98
CA ALA A 270 -19.80 -13.64 -24.37
C ALA A 270 -19.29 -14.96 -23.79
N LEU A 271 -19.31 -15.09 -22.46
CA LEU A 271 -19.06 -16.37 -21.80
C LEU A 271 -20.02 -17.39 -22.44
N PRO A 272 -19.54 -18.55 -22.95
CA PRO A 272 -20.44 -19.60 -23.35
C PRO A 272 -21.30 -19.92 -22.12
N ARG A 273 -22.63 -19.85 -22.28
CA ARG A 273 -23.58 -20.20 -21.22
C ARG A 273 -23.12 -21.52 -20.64
N ARG A 274 -22.85 -21.56 -19.33
CA ARG A 274 -22.62 -22.83 -18.62
C ARG A 274 -23.87 -23.66 -18.87
N THR A 275 -23.76 -24.70 -19.70
CA THR A 275 -24.80 -25.70 -19.81
C THR A 275 -24.97 -26.29 -18.42
N PRO A 276 -26.21 -26.35 -17.89
CA PRO A 276 -26.43 -27.03 -16.63
C PRO A 276 -26.01 -28.49 -16.78
N PHE A 277 -25.56 -29.07 -15.66
CA PHE A 277 -25.00 -30.41 -15.54
C PHE A 277 -25.66 -31.45 -16.44
N GLY A 278 -24.84 -32.30 -17.08
CA GLY A 278 -25.32 -33.45 -17.83
C GLY A 278 -26.15 -34.37 -16.95
N GLY A 279 -27.46 -34.38 -17.20
CA GLY A 279 -28.38 -35.34 -16.58
C GLY A 279 -28.01 -36.76 -16.99
N VAL A 280 -27.91 -37.64 -16.00
CA VAL A 280 -27.70 -39.08 -16.20
C VAL A 280 -28.79 -39.62 -17.13
N ARG A 281 -28.38 -40.35 -18.18
CA ARG A 281 -29.33 -41.03 -19.07
C ARG A 281 -30.08 -42.11 -18.26
N ARG A 282 -31.41 -42.10 -18.36
CA ARG A 282 -32.24 -43.29 -18.15
C ARG A 282 -32.93 -43.62 -19.47
N ASP A 283 -32.80 -44.86 -19.89
CA ASP A 283 -33.42 -45.39 -21.10
C ASP A 283 -34.95 -45.47 -20.93
N GLY A 284 -35.71 -45.35 -22.04
CA GLY A 284 -37.17 -45.53 -21.96
C GLY A 284 -38.01 -45.04 -23.13
N VAL A 285 -37.95 -45.74 -24.27
CA VAL A 285 -39.07 -45.97 -25.24
C VAL A 285 -39.62 -44.75 -26.04
N PRO A 286 -39.90 -44.88 -27.35
CA PRO A 286 -40.22 -43.74 -28.22
C PRO A 286 -41.73 -43.49 -28.39
N ASN A 287 -42.10 -42.31 -28.90
CA ASN A 287 -43.35 -42.15 -29.64
C ASN A 287 -43.23 -41.14 -30.79
N ALA A 288 -44.08 -41.28 -31.81
CA ALA A 288 -43.95 -40.67 -33.14
C ALA A 288 -44.88 -39.47 -33.39
N GLY A 289 -44.57 -38.68 -34.42
CA GLY A 289 -45.39 -37.58 -34.96
C GLY A 289 -44.54 -36.64 -35.83
N ALA A 290 -44.54 -36.79 -37.15
CA ALA A 290 -45.41 -36.04 -38.08
C ALA A 290 -45.13 -34.52 -38.06
N ARG A 291 -44.34 -33.97 -39.00
CA ARG A 291 -44.60 -33.64 -40.42
C ARG A 291 -45.17 -32.22 -40.64
N LEU A 292 -44.44 -31.47 -41.49
CA LEU A 292 -44.90 -30.46 -42.45
C LEU A 292 -45.48 -29.11 -41.97
N GLY A 293 -44.90 -28.02 -42.51
CA GLY A 293 -45.67 -27.19 -43.44
C GLY A 293 -45.99 -25.73 -43.07
N GLY A 294 -45.18 -24.80 -43.58
CA GLY A 294 -45.63 -23.60 -44.32
C GLY A 294 -46.29 -22.41 -43.60
N GLY A 295 -46.21 -21.24 -44.26
CA GLY A 295 -47.31 -20.26 -44.22
C GLY A 295 -47.12 -18.96 -43.42
N GLN A 296 -46.47 -17.98 -44.05
CA GLN A 296 -46.76 -16.52 -44.04
C GLN A 296 -47.82 -15.94 -43.07
N THR A 297 -47.51 -14.80 -42.45
CA THR A 297 -48.27 -13.52 -42.51
C THR A 297 -47.48 -12.45 -41.73
N ALA A 298 -47.05 -11.34 -42.36
CA ALA A 298 -47.79 -10.09 -42.60
C ALA A 298 -47.55 -9.01 -41.53
N THR A 299 -46.69 -8.05 -41.90
CA THR A 299 -46.90 -6.59 -41.81
C THR A 299 -47.53 -5.97 -40.56
N LEU A 300 -46.85 -4.94 -40.02
CA LEU A 300 -47.40 -3.58 -40.04
C LEU A 300 -46.27 -2.54 -40.05
N SER A 301 -46.49 -1.44 -40.78
CA SER A 301 -45.52 -0.36 -41.01
C SER A 301 -46.21 0.99 -40.75
N SER A 302 -45.41 2.04 -40.65
CA SER A 302 -45.78 3.47 -40.62
C SER A 302 -46.27 4.04 -39.28
N ALA A 303 -46.04 5.32 -38.93
CA ALA A 303 -45.03 6.30 -39.36
C ALA A 303 -45.14 7.59 -38.50
N ARG A 304 -44.25 8.57 -38.78
CA ARG A 304 -44.33 10.02 -38.45
C ARG A 304 -43.87 10.42 -37.03
N ARG A 305 -43.19 11.56 -36.81
CA ARG A 305 -42.73 12.65 -37.72
C ARG A 305 -41.55 13.46 -37.11
N SER A 306 -40.74 14.08 -37.99
CA SER A 306 -39.97 15.37 -37.96
C SER A 306 -39.57 16.07 -36.64
N ALA A 307 -38.51 16.88 -36.55
CA ALA A 307 -37.70 17.63 -37.55
C ALA A 307 -36.22 17.80 -37.06
N ALA A 308 -35.19 17.88 -37.92
CA ALA A 308 -34.55 19.09 -38.51
C ALA A 308 -34.00 20.11 -37.47
N LEU A 309 -32.83 20.75 -37.59
CA LEU A 309 -32.02 21.10 -38.77
C LEU A 309 -30.47 20.94 -38.59
N ALA A 310 -29.80 20.68 -39.73
CA ALA A 310 -28.56 21.25 -40.33
C ALA A 310 -27.35 21.69 -39.44
N ALA A 311 -26.07 21.32 -39.69
CA ALA A 311 -25.22 21.31 -40.92
C ALA A 311 -24.79 22.73 -41.39
N PRO A 312 -23.66 22.94 -42.12
CA PRO A 312 -22.65 22.02 -42.71
C PRO A 312 -21.23 22.21 -42.06
N GLY A 313 -20.10 21.60 -42.46
CA GLY A 313 -19.60 21.08 -43.75
C GLY A 313 -18.82 22.18 -44.52
N GLY A 314 -17.64 21.95 -45.13
CA GLY A 314 -16.83 20.73 -45.24
C GLY A 314 -15.45 20.99 -45.89
N ALA A 315 -14.72 19.89 -46.14
CA ALA A 315 -13.35 19.76 -46.67
C ALA A 315 -12.92 20.62 -47.88
N ALA A 316 -11.61 20.88 -48.03
CA ALA A 316 -10.74 20.18 -49.00
C ALA A 316 -9.34 20.80 -49.22
N GLN A 317 -8.31 19.92 -49.28
CA GLN A 317 -7.11 19.95 -50.15
C GLN A 317 -6.12 21.14 -50.18
N GLY A 318 -4.82 20.83 -50.27
CA GLY A 318 -3.74 21.77 -50.60
C GLY A 318 -2.37 21.26 -50.14
N ALA A 319 -1.44 21.00 -51.06
CA ALA A 319 -0.13 20.42 -50.78
C ALA A 319 1.05 21.39 -51.06
N LEU A 320 2.27 20.94 -50.70
CA LEU A 320 3.61 21.47 -51.05
C LEU A 320 4.22 22.57 -50.15
N GLY A 321 5.48 22.38 -49.74
CA GLY A 321 6.33 23.44 -49.15
C GLY A 321 7.34 23.03 -48.06
N ARG A 322 8.58 22.67 -48.45
CA ARG A 322 9.84 22.88 -47.69
C ARG A 322 10.70 23.85 -48.54
N PRO A 323 11.72 24.58 -48.01
CA PRO A 323 12.50 24.42 -46.76
C PRO A 323 12.35 25.68 -45.83
N ALA A 324 13.25 26.17 -44.95
CA ALA A 324 14.65 25.86 -44.63
C ALA A 324 15.11 26.32 -43.21
N ALA A 325 16.21 25.69 -42.76
CA ALA A 325 17.36 26.20 -41.97
C ALA A 325 17.24 27.07 -40.69
N ALA A 326 18.20 26.80 -39.79
CA ALA A 326 18.46 27.35 -38.44
C ALA A 326 19.18 28.75 -38.46
N PRO A 327 19.73 29.36 -37.36
CA PRO A 327 20.20 28.77 -36.09
C PRO A 327 19.93 29.56 -34.77
N ALA A 328 20.41 28.97 -33.65
CA ALA A 328 20.39 29.51 -32.29
C ALA A 328 21.62 30.40 -31.96
N PRO A 329 21.55 31.27 -30.92
CA PRO A 329 22.68 32.05 -30.44
C PRO A 329 23.61 31.28 -29.48
N ARG A 330 24.90 31.62 -29.50
CA ARG A 330 25.96 31.14 -28.58
C ARG A 330 26.36 32.24 -27.56
N PRO A 331 27.01 31.90 -26.44
CA PRO A 331 27.35 32.84 -25.36
C PRO A 331 28.67 33.60 -25.60
N PRO A 332 28.92 34.70 -24.86
CA PRO A 332 30.24 35.33 -24.77
C PRO A 332 31.18 34.55 -23.81
N ALA A 333 32.49 34.74 -24.00
CA ALA A 333 33.55 34.10 -23.24
C ALA A 333 34.64 35.11 -22.82
N GLY A 334 35.49 34.71 -21.87
CA GLY A 334 36.65 35.48 -21.38
C GLY A 334 36.51 35.88 -19.91
N THR A 335 37.55 35.83 -19.07
CA THR A 335 38.98 35.54 -19.32
C THR A 335 39.61 34.79 -18.13
N ALA A 336 40.75 34.14 -18.37
CA ALA A 336 41.52 33.42 -17.35
C ALA A 336 42.60 34.30 -16.71
N ALA A 337 42.92 34.04 -15.45
CA ALA A 337 44.20 34.41 -14.83
C ALA A 337 44.65 33.30 -13.87
N SER A 338 45.89 32.86 -14.01
CA SER A 338 46.52 31.80 -13.22
C SER A 338 47.45 32.41 -12.18
N LEU A 339 47.34 31.99 -10.91
CA LEU A 339 48.41 32.12 -9.92
C LEU A 339 48.45 30.90 -8.99
N ALA A 340 49.66 30.37 -8.80
CA ALA A 340 49.99 29.24 -7.93
C ALA A 340 50.38 29.72 -6.50
N PRO A 341 50.57 28.83 -5.51
CA PRO A 341 50.21 29.11 -4.11
C PRO A 341 51.38 29.56 -3.21
N PRO A 342 51.07 30.12 -2.02
CA PRO A 342 51.96 30.08 -0.86
C PRO A 342 51.79 28.76 -0.07
N ARG A 343 52.87 28.30 0.55
CA ARG A 343 52.89 27.13 1.46
C ARG A 343 52.88 27.55 2.93
N ALA A 344 52.29 26.67 3.74
CA ALA A 344 52.57 26.39 5.16
C ALA A 344 52.26 27.46 6.23
N GLY A 345 51.48 27.03 7.23
CA GLY A 345 51.35 27.69 8.54
C GLY A 345 50.18 27.13 9.36
N GLY A 346 50.42 26.69 10.59
CA GLY A 346 49.35 26.53 11.60
C GLY A 346 48.67 25.16 11.73
N ALA A 347 49.39 24.14 12.21
CA ALA A 347 48.75 22.95 12.75
C ALA A 347 48.19 23.22 14.16
N GLN A 348 46.91 23.61 14.30
CA GLN A 348 46.21 23.68 15.60
C GLN A 348 44.66 23.82 15.47
N THR A 349 43.97 22.82 14.91
CA THR A 349 42.48 22.73 15.02
C THR A 349 41.87 21.33 14.82
N ALA A 350 42.65 20.31 14.47
CA ALA A 350 42.15 18.96 14.14
C ALA A 350 41.84 18.04 15.36
N ALA A 351 41.67 18.62 16.55
CA ALA A 351 41.54 17.90 17.83
C ALA A 351 40.22 18.14 18.59
N GLN A 352 39.40 19.14 18.23
CA GLN A 352 38.14 19.44 18.92
C GLN A 352 36.87 18.94 18.20
N ASN A 353 36.88 18.76 16.87
CA ASN A 353 35.71 18.21 16.16
C ASN A 353 35.52 16.69 16.26
N ARG A 354 36.46 15.93 16.83
CA ARG A 354 36.32 14.48 17.07
C ARG A 354 35.61 14.09 18.39
N ARG A 355 34.95 15.06 19.04
CA ARG A 355 34.00 14.79 20.15
C ARG A 355 32.57 15.27 19.88
N ALA A 356 32.28 15.82 18.69
CA ALA A 356 30.93 16.20 18.27
C ALA A 356 30.20 15.12 17.43
N GLU A 357 30.94 14.20 16.80
CA GLU A 357 30.39 13.14 15.92
C GLU A 357 29.92 11.88 16.69
N SER A 358 29.86 11.92 18.03
CA SER A 358 29.44 10.79 18.88
C SER A 358 28.13 11.06 19.66
N ALA A 359 27.42 12.16 19.36
CA ALA A 359 26.30 12.63 20.20
C ALA A 359 25.00 12.99 19.44
N VAL A 360 24.89 12.67 18.14
CA VAL A 360 23.67 12.90 17.35
C VAL A 360 23.19 11.59 16.68
N SER A 361 22.98 10.57 17.51
CA SER A 361 22.38 9.30 17.10
C SER A 361 21.38 8.80 18.18
N ALA A 362 20.48 9.71 18.60
CA ALA A 362 19.55 9.45 19.70
C ALA A 362 18.29 10.35 19.68
N VAL A 363 17.45 10.23 18.64
CA VAL A 363 16.01 10.50 18.76
C VAL A 363 15.26 9.33 18.15
N SER A 364 14.72 8.48 19.02
CA SER A 364 14.25 7.14 18.66
C SER A 364 12.90 7.14 17.93
N ALA A 365 12.89 6.63 16.70
CA ALA A 365 11.68 6.01 16.16
C ALA A 365 11.45 4.69 16.91
N VAL A 366 10.49 4.68 17.85
CA VAL A 366 10.17 3.48 18.65
C VAL A 366 9.52 2.42 17.76
N ALA A 367 10.33 1.49 17.27
CA ALA A 367 9.88 0.34 16.50
C ALA A 367 9.10 -0.63 17.40
N MET A 368 7.84 -0.88 17.05
CA MET A 368 7.02 -1.90 17.71
C MET A 368 7.38 -3.28 17.16
N PRO A 369 7.59 -4.30 18.00
CA PRO A 369 7.74 -5.70 17.58
C PRO A 369 6.45 -6.32 16.99
N LYS A 370 6.23 -7.64 17.11
CA LYS A 370 5.17 -8.37 16.38
C LYS A 370 4.25 -9.18 17.29
N PRO A 371 3.00 -9.40 16.87
CA PRO A 371 2.16 -10.41 17.49
C PRO A 371 2.68 -11.81 17.17
N GLY A 372 2.57 -12.71 18.15
CA GLY A 372 2.69 -14.16 17.95
C GLY A 372 1.40 -14.76 17.36
N PRO A 373 1.36 -16.08 17.10
CA PRO A 373 0.21 -16.73 16.48
C PRO A 373 -1.04 -16.68 17.37
N ALA A 374 -2.21 -16.55 16.76
CA ALA A 374 -3.48 -16.81 17.41
C ALA A 374 -3.62 -18.31 17.68
N SER A 375 -3.33 -18.72 18.92
CA SER A 375 -3.50 -20.10 19.37
C SER A 375 -4.98 -20.42 19.60
N GLY A 376 -5.41 -21.63 19.20
CA GLY A 376 -6.64 -22.23 19.71
C GLY A 376 -6.58 -22.43 21.23
N PRO A 377 -7.71 -22.76 21.89
CA PRO A 377 -7.80 -22.75 23.34
C PRO A 377 -6.81 -23.74 23.99
N THR A 378 -6.26 -23.34 25.14
CA THR A 378 -5.20 -24.02 25.92
C THR A 378 -3.79 -24.01 25.30
N ALA A 379 -3.18 -22.83 25.22
CA ALA A 379 -1.73 -22.68 25.10
C ALA A 379 -1.22 -21.66 26.14
N SER A 380 -0.14 -21.98 26.87
CA SER A 380 0.41 -21.07 27.88
C SER A 380 1.04 -19.84 27.22
N LEU A 381 0.70 -18.65 27.70
CA LEU A 381 1.27 -17.38 27.23
C LEU A 381 2.79 -17.36 27.37
N SER A 382 3.47 -16.71 26.43
CA SER A 382 4.91 -16.48 26.55
C SER A 382 5.21 -15.55 27.75
N PRO A 383 6.42 -15.61 28.34
CA PRO A 383 6.76 -14.75 29.48
C PRO A 383 6.57 -13.25 29.19
N GLY A 384 6.93 -12.81 27.98
CA GLY A 384 6.71 -11.43 27.53
C GLY A 384 5.24 -11.04 27.40
N ALA A 385 4.40 -11.91 26.81
CA ALA A 385 2.96 -11.65 26.71
C ALA A 385 2.29 -11.57 28.10
N THR A 386 2.75 -12.42 29.04
CA THR A 386 2.28 -12.43 30.42
C THR A 386 2.68 -11.14 31.16
N ALA A 387 3.89 -10.64 30.91
CA ALA A 387 4.39 -9.37 31.46
C ALA A 387 3.62 -8.16 30.91
N VAL A 388 3.37 -8.08 29.60
CA VAL A 388 2.54 -7.00 29.02
C VAL A 388 1.12 -7.04 29.57
N ALA A 389 0.51 -8.22 29.68
CA ALA A 389 -0.82 -8.36 30.27
C ALA A 389 -0.86 -7.91 31.75
N ALA A 390 0.22 -8.12 32.52
CA ALA A 390 0.34 -7.59 33.87
C ALA A 390 0.49 -6.06 33.88
N ALA A 391 1.28 -5.49 32.98
CA ALA A 391 1.43 -4.04 32.83
C ALA A 391 0.11 -3.37 32.39
N VAL A 392 -0.67 -3.99 31.50
CA VAL A 392 -2.01 -3.52 31.13
C VAL A 392 -2.93 -3.50 32.35
N ARG A 393 -3.00 -4.58 33.15
CA ARG A 393 -3.80 -4.59 34.39
C ARG A 393 -3.36 -3.49 35.37
N HIS A 394 -2.06 -3.29 35.54
CA HIS A 394 -1.52 -2.24 36.40
C HIS A 394 -1.88 -0.84 35.89
N ALA A 395 -1.75 -0.60 34.58
CA ALA A 395 -2.12 0.65 33.93
C ALA A 395 -3.63 0.92 34.01
N THR A 396 -4.48 -0.11 33.95
CA THR A 396 -5.93 0.02 34.22
C THR A 396 -6.16 0.49 35.66
N THR A 397 -5.56 -0.15 36.66
CA THR A 397 -5.68 0.29 38.07
C THR A 397 -5.17 1.73 38.29
N LEU A 398 -4.09 2.13 37.61
CA LEU A 398 -3.61 3.51 37.62
C LEU A 398 -4.59 4.48 36.94
N SER A 399 -5.21 4.06 35.83
CA SER A 399 -6.24 4.83 35.12
C SER A 399 -7.49 5.04 35.97
N ASP A 400 -7.97 3.98 36.62
CA ASP A 400 -9.13 4.00 37.52
C ASP A 400 -8.88 4.89 38.75
N ALA A 401 -7.62 4.94 39.22
CA ALA A 401 -7.15 5.87 40.25
C ALA A 401 -6.87 7.30 39.73
N GLY A 402 -7.23 7.63 38.48
CA GLY A 402 -7.02 8.94 37.86
C GLY A 402 -5.57 9.28 37.51
N ARG A 403 -4.61 8.37 37.73
CA ARG A 403 -3.17 8.56 37.50
C ARG A 403 -2.79 8.29 36.05
N LEU A 404 -3.44 8.99 35.11
CA LEU A 404 -3.36 8.74 33.68
C LEU A 404 -1.92 8.76 33.13
N ASP A 405 -1.05 9.64 33.66
CA ASP A 405 0.34 9.78 33.19
C ASP A 405 1.23 8.62 33.69
N ALA A 406 0.98 8.12 34.90
CA ALA A 406 1.63 6.90 35.39
C ALA A 406 1.17 5.67 34.58
N ALA A 407 -0.12 5.61 34.22
CA ALA A 407 -0.65 4.55 33.36
C ALA A 407 -0.02 4.58 31.95
N ASP A 408 0.13 5.77 31.35
CA ASP A 408 0.75 5.91 30.03
C ASP A 408 2.24 5.57 30.01
N ALA A 409 2.96 5.93 31.09
CA ALA A 409 4.36 5.59 31.32
C ALA A 409 4.56 4.08 31.51
N ALA A 410 3.75 3.42 32.36
CA ALA A 410 3.80 1.98 32.57
C ALA A 410 3.54 1.18 31.27
N LEU A 411 2.59 1.65 30.44
CA LEU A 411 2.36 1.09 29.12
C LEU A 411 3.53 1.36 28.16
N GLY A 412 4.14 2.55 28.21
CA GLY A 412 5.31 2.89 27.40
C GLY A 412 6.52 2.00 27.71
N GLU A 413 6.82 1.81 29.00
CA GLU A 413 7.87 0.91 29.49
C GLU A 413 7.59 -0.54 29.08
N ALA A 414 6.37 -1.04 29.26
CA ALA A 414 6.02 -2.40 28.88
C ALA A 414 6.11 -2.65 27.37
N LEU A 415 5.65 -1.69 26.54
CA LEU A 415 5.76 -1.75 25.08
C LEU A 415 7.22 -1.73 24.61
N ALA A 416 8.09 -0.97 25.28
CA ALA A 416 9.52 -0.90 24.97
C ALA A 416 10.29 -2.16 25.38
N THR A 417 9.98 -2.73 26.55
CA THR A 417 10.70 -3.87 27.13
C THR A 417 10.24 -5.22 26.57
N TYR A 418 8.93 -5.40 26.36
CA TYR A 418 8.33 -6.71 26.04
C TYR A 418 7.66 -6.77 24.66
N GLY A 419 7.49 -5.63 23.99
CA GLY A 419 6.87 -5.54 22.67
C GLY A 419 5.38 -5.19 22.69
N PRO A 420 4.71 -5.22 21.52
CA PRO A 420 3.44 -4.55 21.34
C PRO A 420 2.26 -5.48 21.61
N SER A 421 1.25 -4.93 22.26
CA SER A 421 -0.03 -5.61 22.52
C SER A 421 -1.16 -4.75 21.97
N ALA A 422 -2.18 -5.42 21.43
CA ALA A 422 -3.43 -4.78 21.03
C ALA A 422 -4.11 -4.12 22.23
N ASP A 423 -4.16 -4.80 23.38
CA ASP A 423 -4.72 -4.28 24.64
C ASP A 423 -3.97 -3.05 25.15
N ALA A 424 -2.63 -3.08 25.10
CA ALA A 424 -1.79 -1.96 25.53
C ALA A 424 -1.99 -0.73 24.64
N PHE A 425 -2.13 -0.92 23.33
CA PHE A 425 -2.45 0.17 22.41
C PHE A 425 -3.90 0.66 22.53
N TYR A 426 -4.86 -0.24 22.76
CA TYR A 426 -6.22 0.12 23.08
C TYR A 426 -6.28 1.01 24.33
N LEU A 427 -5.59 0.63 25.41
CA LEU A 427 -5.58 1.38 26.66
C LEU A 427 -4.85 2.73 26.52
N LYS A 428 -3.71 2.81 25.78
CA LYS A 428 -3.11 4.12 25.42
C LYS A 428 -4.08 5.00 24.62
N GLY A 429 -4.91 4.40 23.77
CA GLY A 429 -5.98 5.10 23.05
C GLY A 429 -7.05 5.68 23.98
N ALA A 430 -7.57 4.86 24.91
CA ALA A 430 -8.55 5.29 25.89
C ALA A 430 -7.99 6.38 26.83
N LEU A 431 -6.73 6.23 27.26
CA LEU A 431 -5.99 7.24 28.05
C LEU A 431 -5.77 8.55 27.28
N ALA A 432 -5.58 8.50 25.96
CA ALA A 432 -5.49 9.70 25.13
C ALA A 432 -6.87 10.39 24.98
N ASP A 433 -7.95 9.63 24.83
CA ASP A 433 -9.32 10.16 24.79
C ASP A 433 -9.75 10.78 26.12
N ALA A 434 -9.39 10.18 27.25
CA ALA A 434 -9.61 10.76 28.58
C ALA A 434 -8.90 12.12 28.77
N ARG A 435 -7.85 12.40 27.99
CA ARG A 435 -7.14 13.70 27.95
C ARG A 435 -7.57 14.60 26.79
N GLY A 436 -8.61 14.24 26.04
CA GLY A 436 -9.06 14.99 24.86
C GLY A 436 -8.13 14.94 23.64
N ARG A 437 -7.10 14.07 23.64
CA ARG A 437 -6.13 13.91 22.55
C ARG A 437 -6.66 12.97 21.47
N ALA A 438 -7.67 13.44 20.75
CA ALA A 438 -8.45 12.64 19.79
C ALA A 438 -7.61 12.02 18.65
N ASP A 439 -6.62 12.75 18.12
CA ASP A 439 -5.75 12.23 17.05
C ASP A 439 -4.85 11.10 17.56
N ASP A 440 -4.19 11.30 18.70
CA ASP A 440 -3.31 10.31 19.33
C ASP A 440 -4.07 9.03 19.69
N ALA A 441 -5.32 9.17 20.16
CA ALA A 441 -6.21 8.06 20.43
C ALA A 441 -6.54 7.27 19.15
N LEU A 442 -6.85 7.93 18.03
CA LEU A 442 -7.08 7.27 16.75
C LEU A 442 -5.84 6.50 16.26
N ASP A 443 -4.64 7.06 16.41
CA ASP A 443 -3.40 6.37 16.03
C ASP A 443 -3.09 5.17 16.94
N CYS A 444 -3.44 5.24 18.23
CA CYS A 444 -3.36 4.10 19.14
C CYS A 444 -4.39 3.01 18.78
N TYR A 445 -5.65 3.37 18.49
CA TYR A 445 -6.67 2.41 18.04
C TYR A 445 -6.33 1.76 16.68
N ARG A 446 -5.71 2.51 15.76
CA ARG A 446 -5.18 1.98 14.50
C ARG A 446 -4.09 0.93 14.75
N LYS A 447 -3.17 1.19 15.69
CA LYS A 447 -2.12 0.22 16.11
C LYS A 447 -2.73 -1.02 16.78
N ALA A 448 -3.75 -0.86 17.62
CA ALA A 448 -4.47 -1.99 18.20
C ALA A 448 -5.16 -2.85 17.12
N LEU A 449 -5.89 -2.25 16.18
CA LEU A 449 -6.51 -2.97 15.05
C LEU A 449 -5.50 -3.53 14.03
N TYR A 450 -4.28 -3.01 14.01
CA TYR A 450 -3.19 -3.55 13.19
C TYR A 450 -2.65 -4.87 13.78
N LEU A 451 -2.53 -4.93 15.12
CA LEU A 451 -2.06 -6.11 15.85
C LEU A 451 -3.15 -7.19 15.97
N ASP A 452 -4.39 -6.77 16.22
CA ASP A 452 -5.58 -7.64 16.21
C ASP A 452 -6.74 -6.93 15.49
N ALA A 453 -7.01 -7.36 14.25
CA ALA A 453 -8.09 -6.82 13.42
C ALA A 453 -9.50 -7.10 13.97
N ASN A 454 -9.64 -7.98 14.97
CA ASN A 454 -10.88 -8.35 15.64
C ASN A 454 -10.97 -7.81 17.07
N HIS A 455 -10.01 -6.97 17.53
CA HIS A 455 -9.96 -6.46 18.90
C HIS A 455 -11.26 -5.74 19.30
N ARG A 456 -12.09 -6.44 20.07
CA ARG A 456 -13.50 -6.10 20.31
C ARG A 456 -13.65 -4.69 20.85
N ASP A 457 -12.91 -4.34 21.90
CA ASP A 457 -13.10 -3.09 22.60
C ASP A 457 -12.59 -1.87 21.80
N THR A 458 -11.63 -2.09 20.90
CA THR A 458 -11.19 -1.06 19.93
C THR A 458 -12.26 -0.85 18.85
N LEU A 459 -12.91 -1.92 18.38
CA LEU A 459 -14.01 -1.82 17.42
C LEU A 459 -15.22 -1.11 18.05
N LEU A 460 -15.54 -1.40 19.31
CA LEU A 460 -16.58 -0.71 20.08
C LEU A 460 -16.24 0.78 20.24
N MET A 461 -15.03 1.11 20.73
CA MET A 461 -14.61 2.48 20.95
C MET A 461 -14.63 3.32 19.66
N LEU A 462 -14.06 2.80 18.57
CA LEU A 462 -14.12 3.47 17.27
C LEU A 462 -15.56 3.61 16.74
N SER A 463 -16.45 2.66 17.02
CA SER A 463 -17.87 2.78 16.63
C SER A 463 -18.56 3.95 17.34
N ALA A 464 -18.35 4.11 18.65
CA ALA A 464 -18.89 5.23 19.43
C ALA A 464 -18.34 6.57 18.93
N ARG A 465 -17.07 6.64 18.52
CA ARG A 465 -16.47 7.84 17.92
C ARG A 465 -17.03 8.21 16.55
N LEU A 466 -17.32 7.22 15.70
CA LEU A 466 -17.98 7.44 14.42
C LEU A 466 -19.42 7.92 14.63
N GLU A 467 -20.14 7.34 15.59
CA GLU A 467 -21.50 7.76 15.95
C GLU A 467 -21.54 9.19 16.51
N ALA A 468 -20.61 9.55 17.40
CA ALA A 468 -20.45 10.93 17.90
C ALA A 468 -20.08 11.95 16.80
N ARG A 469 -19.51 11.50 15.67
CA ARG A 469 -19.25 12.30 14.47
C ARG A 469 -20.39 12.25 13.43
N GLY A 470 -21.48 11.52 13.71
CA GLY A 470 -22.62 11.36 12.81
C GLY A 470 -22.51 10.23 11.78
N ASP A 471 -21.38 9.53 11.67
CA ASP A 471 -21.21 8.37 10.78
C ASP A 471 -21.83 7.10 11.38
N ARG A 472 -23.16 7.08 11.40
CA ARG A 472 -23.97 5.95 11.87
C ARG A 472 -23.73 4.67 11.07
N ASP A 473 -23.38 4.78 9.78
CA ASP A 473 -23.11 3.61 8.94
C ASP A 473 -21.74 2.99 9.21
N GLY A 474 -20.70 3.81 9.43
CA GLY A 474 -19.41 3.37 9.93
C GLY A 474 -19.51 2.73 11.30
N ALA A 475 -20.23 3.36 12.24
CA ALA A 475 -20.51 2.79 13.56
C ALA A 475 -21.18 1.40 13.44
N ARG A 476 -22.25 1.27 12.66
CA ARG A 476 -22.93 -0.02 12.39
C ARG A 476 -21.99 -1.09 11.83
N ARG A 477 -21.11 -0.74 10.88
CA ARG A 477 -20.12 -1.69 10.31
C ARG A 477 -19.13 -2.19 11.36
N LEU A 478 -18.65 -1.32 12.25
CA LEU A 478 -17.72 -1.69 13.32
C LEU A 478 -18.40 -2.51 14.42
N LEU A 479 -19.60 -2.14 14.85
CA LEU A 479 -20.42 -2.93 15.78
C LEU A 479 -20.69 -4.35 15.23
N GLY A 480 -20.98 -4.46 13.93
CA GLY A 480 -21.13 -5.75 13.26
C GLY A 480 -19.85 -6.61 13.26
N ARG A 481 -18.66 -5.99 13.22
CA ARG A 481 -17.38 -6.69 13.39
C ARG A 481 -17.16 -7.13 14.84
N ALA A 482 -17.41 -6.25 15.81
CA ALA A 482 -17.25 -6.55 17.24
C ALA A 482 -18.10 -7.76 17.67
N ARG A 483 -19.37 -7.82 17.24
CA ARG A 483 -20.27 -8.96 17.49
C ARG A 483 -19.77 -10.28 16.88
N ARG A 484 -19.13 -10.23 15.70
CA ARG A 484 -18.55 -11.44 15.08
C ARG A 484 -17.29 -11.91 15.79
N ALA A 485 -16.44 -10.98 16.25
CA ALA A 485 -15.28 -11.32 17.06
C ALA A 485 -15.69 -12.00 18.39
N GLU A 486 -16.74 -11.47 19.04
CA GLU A 486 -17.33 -12.04 20.26
C GLU A 486 -17.92 -13.44 20.04
N ALA A 487 -18.67 -13.65 18.95
CA ALA A 487 -19.18 -14.97 18.59
C ALA A 487 -18.05 -15.99 18.27
N GLN A 488 -16.96 -15.53 17.66
CA GLN A 488 -15.79 -16.36 17.37
C GLN A 488 -15.00 -16.73 18.64
N ALA A 489 -14.96 -15.84 19.63
CA ALA A 489 -14.36 -16.14 20.94
C ALA A 489 -15.22 -17.11 21.79
N GLY A 490 -16.55 -16.99 21.73
CA GLY A 490 -17.47 -17.86 22.48
C GLY A 490 -17.69 -19.26 21.87
N GLY A 491 -17.50 -19.42 20.55
CA GLY A 491 -17.80 -20.67 19.84
C GLY A 491 -16.87 -21.86 20.10
N GLY A 492 -15.75 -21.67 20.81
CA GLY A 492 -14.75 -22.72 21.06
C GLY A 492 -15.05 -23.65 22.24
N GLY A 493 -16.15 -23.45 22.97
CA GLY A 493 -16.39 -24.09 24.28
C GLY A 493 -17.48 -25.17 24.35
N GLN A 494 -18.22 -25.47 23.27
CA GLN A 494 -19.33 -26.43 23.29
C GLN A 494 -19.37 -27.32 22.04
N ALA A 495 -18.45 -28.29 21.98
CA ALA A 495 -18.46 -29.35 20.95
C ALA A 495 -17.78 -30.66 21.41
N SER A 496 -18.02 -31.09 22.64
CA SER A 496 -17.72 -32.47 23.10
C SER A 496 -18.60 -32.82 24.29
N GLY A 497 -19.32 -33.95 24.23
CA GLY A 497 -20.08 -34.46 25.38
C GLY A 497 -21.53 -34.89 25.18
N VAL A 498 -21.91 -35.47 24.03
CA VAL A 498 -22.96 -36.52 23.98
C VAL A 498 -22.63 -37.52 22.86
N GLU A 499 -22.01 -38.65 23.22
CA GLU A 499 -22.18 -39.98 22.60
C GLU A 499 -21.28 -41.03 23.29
N GLN A 500 -21.78 -41.56 24.41
CA GLN A 500 -21.90 -43.00 24.76
C GLN A 500 -22.30 -43.16 26.23
#